data_AF-A0A346NPA6-F1
#
_entry.id   AF-A0A346NPA6-F1
#
_cell.length_a   1.000
_cell.length_b   1.000
_cell.length_c   1.000
_cell.angle_alpha   90.00
_cell.angle_beta   90.00
_cell.angle_gamma   90.00
#
_symmetry.space_group_name_H-M   'P 1'
#
loop_
_entity.id
_entity.type
_entity.pdbx_description
1 polymer ?
#
loop_
_entity_poly.entity_id
_entity_poly.type
_entity_poly.pdbx_seq_one_letter_code
_entity_poly.pdbx_strand_id
1 'polypeptide(L)'
;MNKLEPSISVSALNEDNPSACWYVYIIENRLGQLYTGVTVDPRRRLRQHTGAIKGGARALKGKGPLYFRKVVQVNDKSTALKLEYAIKRYTKAQKLALINDTLALPAQFEAKPIGLARLR
;
A
#
# COMPACT_ATOMS: atom_id res chain seq x y z
N MET A 1 -44.12 -22.96 36.52
CA MET A 1 -43.17 -22.00 37.11
C MET A 1 -41.87 -22.07 36.29
N ASN A 2 -41.79 -21.43 35.12
CA ASN A 2 -41.48 -20.01 34.90
C ASN A 2 -40.23 -19.50 35.64
N LYS A 3 -39.12 -19.51 34.91
CA LYS A 3 -38.19 -18.38 34.69
C LYS A 3 -37.39 -18.76 33.43
N LEU A 4 -37.89 -18.49 32.22
CA LEU A 4 -37.66 -17.27 31.44
C LEU A 4 -36.18 -16.84 31.45
N GLU A 5 -35.47 -17.22 30.40
CA GLU A 5 -34.25 -16.57 29.90
C GLU A 5 -34.51 -15.08 29.63
N PRO A 6 -33.58 -14.18 29.97
CA PRO A 6 -33.44 -12.92 29.27
C PRO A 6 -32.04 -12.72 28.68
N SER A 7 -32.03 -12.65 27.35
CA SER A 7 -31.26 -11.76 26.46
C SER A 7 -29.74 -11.60 26.65
N ILE A 8 -29.03 -12.09 25.64
CA ILE A 8 -27.74 -11.66 25.09
C ILE A 8 -27.31 -10.25 25.54
N SER A 9 -26.09 -10.16 26.07
CA SER A 9 -25.13 -9.13 25.69
C SER A 9 -23.75 -9.77 25.59
N VAL A 10 -23.50 -10.42 24.44
CA VAL A 10 -22.16 -10.74 23.97
C VAL A 10 -21.51 -9.41 23.55
N SER A 11 -21.18 -8.56 24.51
CA SER A 11 -20.56 -7.25 24.29
C SER A 11 -19.08 -7.22 24.68
N ALA A 12 -18.47 -8.38 24.90
CA ALA A 12 -17.06 -8.50 25.30
C ALA A 12 -16.16 -9.25 24.30
N LEU A 13 -16.66 -9.68 23.13
CA LEU A 13 -15.87 -10.37 22.10
C LEU A 13 -16.23 -9.88 20.70
N ASN A 14 -15.98 -8.61 20.40
CA ASN A 14 -15.74 -8.21 19.01
C ASN A 14 -14.22 -8.14 18.82
N GLU A 15 -13.64 -9.28 18.43
CA GLU A 15 -12.29 -9.43 17.88
C GLU A 15 -12.17 -8.85 16.44
N ASP A 16 -12.84 -7.73 16.13
CA ASP A 16 -12.99 -7.24 14.76
C ASP A 16 -12.49 -5.81 14.59
N ASN A 17 -11.18 -5.70 14.36
CA ASN A 17 -10.66 -5.16 13.11
C ASN A 17 -9.14 -5.34 13.13
N PRO A 18 -8.53 -6.30 12.39
CA PRO A 18 -7.13 -6.13 12.06
C PRO A 18 -7.09 -4.88 11.21
N SER A 19 -6.68 -3.73 11.78
CA SER A 19 -6.48 -2.47 11.07
C SER A 19 -5.68 -2.79 9.81
N ALA A 20 -6.38 -2.98 8.69
CA ALA A 20 -5.81 -3.62 7.53
C ALA A 20 -4.76 -2.65 7.01
N CYS A 21 -3.50 -3.00 7.25
CA CYS A 21 -2.41 -2.09 6.96
C CYS A 21 -2.43 -1.75 5.48
N TRP A 22 -2.24 -0.47 5.19
CA TRP A 22 -2.16 0.02 3.83
C TRP A 22 -0.71 0.13 3.42
N TYR A 23 -0.48 -0.03 2.12
CA TYR A 23 0.84 0.05 1.52
C TYR A 23 0.84 1.15 0.48
N VAL A 24 1.84 2.03 0.55
CA VAL A 24 2.18 2.95 -0.53
C VAL A 24 3.41 2.40 -1.22
N TYR A 25 3.39 2.37 -2.55
CA TYR A 25 4.49 1.81 -3.33
C TYR A 25 4.90 2.69 -4.50
N ILE A 26 6.14 2.52 -4.93
CA ILE A 26 6.67 3.03 -6.19
C ILE A 26 7.08 1.84 -7.06
N ILE A 27 6.53 1.79 -8.26
CA ILE A 27 6.90 0.84 -9.32
C ILE A 27 7.73 1.56 -10.37
N GLU A 28 8.72 0.87 -10.91
CA GLU A 28 9.49 1.27 -12.08
C GLU A 28 9.27 0.29 -13.23
N ASN A 29 9.15 0.82 -14.44
CA ASN A 29 9.07 0.02 -15.66
C ASN A 29 10.43 -0.05 -16.39
N ARG A 30 10.50 -0.82 -17.48
CA ARG A 30 11.70 -0.94 -18.32
C ARG A 30 12.27 0.37 -18.88
N LEU A 31 11.46 1.43 -18.93
CA LEU A 31 11.86 2.76 -19.43
C LEU A 31 12.28 3.70 -18.29
N GLY A 32 12.39 3.21 -17.06
CA GLY A 32 12.69 4.02 -15.88
C GLY A 32 11.61 5.05 -15.53
N GLN A 33 10.37 4.83 -15.97
CA GLN A 33 9.22 5.63 -15.58
C GLN A 33 8.68 5.12 -14.24
N LEU A 34 8.41 6.05 -13.33
CA LEU A 34 7.94 5.75 -11.98
C LEU A 34 6.42 5.91 -11.87
N TYR A 35 5.78 4.97 -11.20
CA TYR A 35 4.36 5.01 -10.85
C TYR A 35 4.18 4.84 -9.35
N THR A 36 3.32 5.66 -8.74
CA THR A 36 3.01 5.61 -7.30
C THR A 36 1.57 5.15 -7.12
N GLY A 37 1.35 4.21 -6.22
CA GLY A 37 0.02 3.68 -5.92
C GLY A 37 -0.13 3.23 -4.47
N VAL A 38 -1.37 2.92 -4.09
CA VAL A 38 -1.70 2.31 -2.78
C VAL A 38 -2.44 0.99 -2.89
N THR A 39 -2.30 0.11 -1.91
CA THR A 39 -2.98 -1.19 -1.84
C THR A 39 -2.95 -1.76 -0.42
N VAL A 40 -3.83 -2.71 -0.11
CA VAL A 40 -3.73 -3.58 1.09
C VAL A 40 -2.97 -4.88 0.80
N ASP A 41 -2.70 -5.17 -0.48
CA ASP A 41 -1.96 -6.36 -0.91
C ASP A 41 -1.05 -5.98 -2.09
N PRO A 42 0.27 -5.78 -1.85
CA PRO A 42 1.25 -5.44 -2.88
C PRO A 42 1.43 -6.53 -3.93
N ARG A 43 1.43 -7.82 -3.52
CA ARG A 43 1.64 -8.96 -4.43
C ARG A 43 0.49 -9.07 -5.43
N ARG A 44 -0.75 -9.05 -4.94
CA ARG A 44 -1.94 -9.01 -5.80
C ARG A 44 -1.90 -7.82 -6.75
N ARG A 45 -1.54 -6.63 -6.24
CA ARG A 45 -1.52 -5.42 -7.07
C ARG A 45 -0.46 -5.47 -8.17
N LEU A 46 0.71 -6.06 -7.92
CA LEU A 46 1.71 -6.27 -8.95
C LEU A 46 1.23 -7.23 -10.03
N ARG A 47 0.57 -8.33 -9.67
CA ARG A 47 -0.06 -9.26 -10.64
C ARG A 47 -1.13 -8.56 -11.50
N GLN A 48 -1.89 -7.64 -10.90
CA GLN A 48 -2.85 -6.82 -11.65
C GLN A 48 -2.16 -5.92 -12.68
N HIS A 49 -1.09 -5.22 -12.27
CA HIS A 49 -0.37 -4.29 -13.15
C HIS A 49 0.44 -4.98 -14.25
N THR A 50 0.97 -6.18 -13.97
CA THR A 50 1.67 -7.01 -14.97
C THR A 50 0.72 -7.70 -15.94
N GLY A 51 -0.60 -7.63 -15.71
CA GLY A 51 -1.62 -8.25 -16.56
C GLY A 51 -1.86 -9.74 -16.28
N ALA A 52 -1.23 -10.32 -15.26
CA ALA A 52 -1.46 -11.70 -14.85
C ALA A 52 -2.89 -11.92 -14.30
N ILE A 53 -3.49 -10.88 -13.72
CA ILE A 53 -4.91 -10.85 -13.30
C ILE A 53 -5.56 -9.50 -13.64
N LYS A 54 -6.90 -9.45 -13.67
CA LYS A 54 -7.66 -8.22 -14.00
C LYS A 54 -7.53 -7.15 -12.89
N GLY A 55 -7.62 -5.87 -13.29
CA GLY A 55 -7.72 -4.73 -12.37
C GLY A 55 -6.46 -3.85 -12.23
N GLY A 56 -5.51 -3.95 -13.18
CA GLY A 56 -4.32 -3.09 -13.22
C GLY A 56 -4.60 -1.66 -13.69
N ALA A 57 -3.71 -0.72 -13.36
CA ALA A 57 -3.81 0.65 -13.83
C ALA A 57 -3.57 0.73 -15.35
N ARG A 58 -4.42 1.46 -16.07
CA ARG A 58 -4.28 1.68 -17.53
C ARG A 58 -2.89 2.20 -17.91
N ALA A 59 -2.33 3.08 -17.09
CA ALA A 59 -1.01 3.69 -17.30
C ALA A 59 0.16 2.68 -17.28
N LEU A 60 -0.04 1.48 -16.72
CA LEU A 60 0.98 0.42 -16.62
C LEU A 60 0.74 -0.73 -17.61
N LYS A 61 -0.39 -0.74 -18.31
CA LYS A 61 -0.72 -1.79 -19.29
C LYS A 61 0.36 -1.84 -20.38
N GLY A 62 0.94 -3.03 -20.59
CA GLY A 62 1.99 -3.26 -21.59
C GLY A 62 3.35 -2.65 -21.27
N LYS A 63 3.54 -2.09 -20.06
CA LYS A 63 4.81 -1.46 -19.64
C LYS A 63 5.73 -2.40 -18.86
N GLY A 64 5.54 -3.71 -18.98
CA GLY A 64 6.40 -4.70 -18.31
C GLY A 64 7.86 -4.69 -18.82
N PRO A 65 8.80 -5.27 -18.07
CA PRO A 65 8.65 -5.72 -16.67
C PRO A 65 8.44 -4.55 -15.71
N LEU A 66 7.75 -4.83 -14.60
CA LEU A 66 7.43 -3.89 -13.53
C LEU A 66 8.07 -4.35 -12.23
N TYR A 67 8.77 -3.45 -11.54
CA TYR A 67 9.46 -3.75 -10.29
C TYR A 67 9.03 -2.80 -9.20
N PHE A 68 8.78 -3.32 -8.00
CA PHE A 68 8.73 -2.46 -6.82
C PHE A 68 10.13 -1.89 -6.56
N ARG A 69 10.21 -0.56 -6.46
CA ARG A 69 11.42 0.16 -6.03
C ARG A 69 11.33 0.59 -4.58
N LYS A 70 10.13 0.85 -4.09
CA LYS A 70 9.85 1.19 -2.69
C LYS A 70 8.47 0.68 -2.31
N VAL A 71 8.34 0.15 -1.09
CA VAL A 71 7.05 -0.18 -0.48
C VAL A 71 7.11 0.24 0.98
N VAL A 72 6.08 0.95 1.42
CA VAL A 72 5.97 1.53 2.76
C VAL A 72 4.64 1.12 3.35
N GLN A 73 4.68 0.58 4.57
CA GLN A 73 3.48 0.25 5.33
C GLN A 73 3.02 1.46 6.14
N VAL A 74 1.71 1.71 6.14
CA VAL A 74 1.04 2.73 6.95
C VAL A 74 -0.22 2.15 7.60
N ASN A 75 -0.69 2.80 8.66
CA ASN A 75 -1.72 2.25 9.55
C ASN A 75 -3.11 2.20 8.92
N ASP A 76 -3.44 3.15 8.02
CA ASP A 76 -4.79 3.30 7.48
C ASP A 76 -4.82 3.88 6.05
N LYS A 77 -6.00 3.80 5.44
CA LYS A 77 -6.27 4.25 4.07
C LYS A 77 -6.06 5.75 3.89
N SER A 78 -6.48 6.56 4.85
CA SER A 78 -6.39 8.03 4.78
C SER A 78 -4.93 8.45 4.75
N THR A 79 -4.11 7.90 5.64
CA THR A 79 -2.66 8.08 5.67
C THR A 79 -2.02 7.64 4.36
N ALA A 80 -2.40 6.48 3.82
CA ALA A 80 -1.88 5.99 2.54
C ALA A 80 -2.20 6.93 1.37
N LEU A 81 -3.44 7.40 1.26
CA LEU A 81 -3.85 8.30 0.17
C LEU A 81 -3.18 9.68 0.27
N LYS A 82 -3.05 10.23 1.48
CA LYS A 82 -2.32 11.49 1.71
C LYS A 82 -0.84 11.35 1.35
N LEU A 83 -0.21 10.25 1.73
CA LEU A 83 1.19 9.98 1.40
C LEU A 83 1.38 9.76 -0.12
N GLU A 84 0.48 9.02 -0.76
CA GLU A 84 0.48 8.82 -2.22
C GLU A 84 0.38 10.16 -2.96
N TYR A 85 -0.53 11.04 -2.51
CA TYR A 85 -0.69 12.38 -3.07
C TYR A 85 0.59 13.22 -2.92
N ALA A 86 1.22 13.20 -1.74
CA ALA A 86 2.48 13.90 -1.50
C ALA A 86 3.60 13.39 -2.43
N ILE A 87 3.79 12.07 -2.52
CA ILE A 87 4.82 11.46 -3.37
C ILE A 87 4.53 11.72 -4.85
N LYS A 88 3.27 11.73 -5.29
CA LYS A 88 2.93 12.03 -6.70
C LYS A 88 3.46 13.39 -7.16
N ARG A 89 3.46 14.38 -6.27
CA ARG A 89 3.96 15.74 -6.51
C ARG A 89 5.49 15.86 -6.51
N TYR A 90 6.21 14.85 -6.03
CA TYR A 90 7.66 14.84 -6.10
C TYR A 90 8.16 14.76 -7.54
N THR A 91 9.27 15.47 -7.80
CA THR A 91 10.02 15.33 -9.04
C THR A 91 10.58 13.91 -9.17
N LYS A 92 11.01 13.52 -10.37
CA LYS A 92 11.67 12.22 -10.57
C LYS A 92 12.90 12.08 -9.66
N ALA A 93 13.70 13.13 -9.53
CA ALA A 93 14.88 13.14 -8.65
C ALA A 93 14.51 12.90 -7.18
N GLN A 94 13.47 13.57 -6.66
CA GLN A 94 13.00 13.37 -5.29
C GLN A 94 12.47 11.94 -5.06
N LYS A 95 11.75 11.37 -6.03
CA LYS A 95 11.30 9.97 -5.95
C LYS A 95 12.47 8.99 -5.92
N LEU A 96 13.52 9.23 -6.71
CA LEU A 96 14.73 8.42 -6.70
C LEU A 96 15.49 8.55 -5.37
N ALA A 97 15.59 9.76 -4.82
CA ALA A 97 16.15 9.97 -3.48
C ALA A 97 15.36 9.21 -2.40
N LEU A 98 14.03 9.21 -2.49
CA LEU A 98 13.17 8.44 -1.59
C LEU A 98 13.35 6.91 -1.75
N ILE A 99 13.52 6.44 -2.98
CA ILE A 99 13.82 5.01 -3.27
C ILE A 99 15.16 4.61 -2.64
N ASN A 100 16.16 5.49 -2.73
CA ASN A 100 17.52 5.27 -2.25
C ASN A 100 17.70 5.63 -0.76
N ASP A 101 16.64 5.97 -0.05
CA ASP A 101 16.67 6.37 1.37
C ASP A 101 17.54 7.61 1.67
N THR A 102 17.86 8.43 0.67
CA THR A 102 18.56 9.71 0.84
C THR A 102 17.60 10.89 1.06
N LEU A 103 16.30 10.67 0.84
CA LEU A 103 15.22 11.57 1.24
C LEU A 103 14.25 10.80 2.13
N ALA A 104 13.93 11.36 3.29
CA ALA A 104 12.92 10.80 4.19
C ALA A 104 11.49 11.01 3.64
N LEU A 105 10.56 10.17 4.09
CA LEU A 105 9.14 10.44 3.90
C LEU A 105 8.76 11.75 4.62
N PRO A 106 7.69 12.44 4.19
CA PRO A 106 7.22 13.62 4.89
C PRO A 106 6.94 13.29 6.36
N ALA A 107 7.46 14.12 7.27
CA ALA A 107 7.49 13.84 8.71
C ALA A 107 6.11 13.58 9.34
N GLN A 108 5.04 14.08 8.72
CA GLN A 108 3.66 13.87 9.17
C GLN A 108 3.11 12.45 8.94
N PHE A 109 3.88 11.52 8.37
CA PHE A 109 3.43 10.16 8.09
C PHE A 109 4.23 9.14 8.91
N GLU A 110 3.56 8.45 9.84
CA GLU A 110 4.12 7.29 10.51
C GLU A 110 4.14 6.11 9.52
N ALA A 111 5.35 5.71 9.14
CA ALA A 111 5.58 4.78 8.04
C ALA A 111 6.69 3.80 8.40
N LYS A 112 6.43 2.49 8.24
CA LYS A 112 7.44 1.46 8.41
C LYS A 112 7.96 1.00 7.04
N PRO A 113 9.27 1.14 6.74
CA PRO A 113 9.85 0.53 5.56
C PRO A 113 9.75 -0.99 5.69
N ILE A 114 9.37 -1.64 4.59
CA ILE A 114 9.30 -3.10 4.52
C ILE A 114 10.47 -3.56 3.67
N GLY A 115 11.24 -4.53 4.16
CA GLY A 115 12.31 -5.13 3.36
C GLY A 115 11.75 -5.69 2.04
N LEU A 116 12.28 -5.20 0.91
CA LEU A 116 11.89 -5.64 -0.44
C LEU A 116 12.05 -7.15 -0.65
N ALA A 117 12.92 -7.81 0.13
CA ALA A 117 13.14 -9.26 0.09
C ALA A 117 11.85 -10.08 0.32
N ARG A 118 10.86 -9.54 1.06
CA ARG A 118 9.58 -10.23 1.33
C ARG A 118 8.56 -10.14 0.20
N LEU A 119 8.84 -9.46 -0.90
CA LEU A 119 7.87 -9.19 -1.99
C LEU A 119 8.27 -9.78 -3.35
N ARG A 120 9.31 -10.62 -3.41
CA ARG A 120 9.63 -11.43 -4.60
C ARG A 120 8.56 -12.48 -4.86
#